data_AF-A0ABD3VEW5-F1
#
_entry.id   AF-A0ABD3VEW5-F1
#
_cell.length_a   1.000
_cell.length_b   1.000
_cell.length_c   1.000
_cell.angle_alpha   90.00
_cell.angle_beta   90.00
_cell.angle_gamma   90.00
#
_symmetry.space_group_name_H-M   'P 1'
#
loop_
_entity.id
_entity.type
_entity.pdbx_description
1 polymer ?
#
loop_
_entity_poly.entity_id
_entity_poly.type
_entity_poly.pdbx_seq_one_letter_code
_entity_poly.pdbx_strand_id
1 'polypeptide(L)'
;MLCNWINQDGMQIMVNQDGMQIMVNQDGMQIMVNQDGMQIMVNQDGMQIMVNQDGMQIMVNQDGMQSVVNQDGMQIVANQDGMQIVVNQDGMQSVVNQDGCRLWLFSLIMVNQDGMQIMVNQDGMQIMVNQDGMQIMVNQDGMQIVVNQDGMQIVVNQDGMQIVVNQDGMQSVVNQDGMQIVVNQDGMQIMVNQDGMQIVVNQDGMQSVVNQDGMQSVVNQDGMQIMVNQDGMQIVVNQDGMQIMVNQDGMQIVVNQDGMQIVVNQDGMQIVVNQDGMQIMVNRMDGMQIVVNQDGMQIVVNQDGMQIMVNQDGMQIVVNQDGMQIVVNQDGMQIVVNQDGMQIVVNQDGMQSVVNQDGMQIMVNQDGMQIVVNQDGMQILVNQDGMQIMVNQDGMQSVVNQDGMQIVVNQDGMQIVVNQDGMQIVVNQDGMQSVVNQDGMQIVVNQDGMQIMVNQDGMQIVVNQDGMQSVVNQDGMQSVVNQDGMQIVVNQDGMQIVVNQDGMQIVVNQDGMQSVVNQDGMQSVVNQDGMQIVVNQDGMQIVVNQDGMQIMVNQDGMQIVVNQDGMQIVVNQDGMQIVVNQDGMQIMVNQDGMQIVVNQDGMQIVVNQDGMQIVVNQDGMQIVVNQDGMQSG
;
A
#
# COMPACT_ATOMS: atom_id res chain seq x y z
N MET A 1 21.27 -98.23 -39.76
CA MET A 1 22.58 -98.36 -39.07
C MET A 1 23.57 -98.98 -40.04
N LEU A 2 24.81 -98.52 -40.07
CA LEU A 2 25.94 -99.18 -40.75
C LEU A 2 26.68 -100.13 -39.80
N CYS A 3 26.81 -99.77 -38.52
CA CYS A 3 27.49 -100.55 -37.50
C CYS A 3 26.72 -100.47 -36.16
N ASN A 4 26.76 -101.56 -35.39
CA ASN A 4 26.22 -101.68 -34.03
C ASN A 4 27.13 -102.64 -33.26
N TRP A 5 27.69 -102.21 -32.12
CA TRP A 5 28.57 -103.02 -31.28
C TRP A 5 28.47 -102.59 -29.82
N ILE A 6 29.01 -103.41 -28.91
CA ILE A 6 29.11 -103.12 -27.48
C ILE A 6 30.59 -103.00 -27.12
N ASN A 7 30.96 -101.98 -26.34
CA ASN A 7 32.35 -101.75 -25.92
C ASN A 7 32.74 -102.62 -24.70
N GLN A 8 33.98 -102.52 -24.23
CA GLN A 8 34.48 -103.33 -23.11
C GLN A 8 33.85 -102.95 -21.76
N ASP A 9 33.37 -101.71 -21.62
CA ASP A 9 32.65 -101.19 -20.45
C ASP A 9 31.14 -101.52 -20.49
N GLY A 10 30.70 -102.26 -21.51
CA GLY A 10 29.31 -102.72 -21.65
C GLY A 10 28.33 -101.68 -22.21
N MET A 11 28.83 -100.62 -22.85
CA MET A 11 28.05 -99.56 -23.50
C MET A 11 27.77 -99.92 -24.98
N GLN A 12 26.53 -99.76 -25.44
CA GLN A 12 26.14 -100.04 -26.83
C GLN A 12 26.32 -98.79 -27.71
N ILE A 13 26.97 -98.97 -28.87
CA ILE A 13 27.28 -97.90 -29.83
C ILE A 13 26.71 -98.28 -31.21
N MET A 14 25.92 -97.38 -31.78
CA MET A 14 25.24 -97.56 -33.07
C MET A 14 25.49 -96.36 -33.98
N VAL A 15 25.87 -96.60 -35.23
CA VAL A 15 26.17 -95.53 -36.21
C VAL A 15 25.30 -95.69 -37.45
N ASN A 16 24.74 -94.59 -37.98
CA ASN A 16 23.89 -94.60 -39.19
C ASN A 16 24.68 -94.34 -40.49
N GLN A 17 23.99 -94.12 -41.63
CA GLN A 17 24.65 -93.86 -42.92
C GLN A 17 25.12 -92.39 -43.04
N ASP A 18 24.42 -91.49 -42.37
CA ASP A 18 24.68 -90.05 -42.26
C ASP A 18 25.68 -89.73 -41.12
N GLY A 19 26.43 -90.74 -40.65
CA GLY A 19 27.46 -90.66 -39.61
C GLY A 19 26.99 -90.29 -38.18
N MET A 20 25.68 -90.16 -37.94
CA MET A 20 25.14 -89.95 -36.60
C MET A 20 25.39 -91.18 -35.72
N GLN A 21 25.85 -90.93 -34.50
CA GLN A 21 26.17 -91.93 -33.49
C GLN A 21 25.14 -91.88 -32.36
N ILE A 22 24.67 -93.06 -31.93
CA ILE A 22 23.74 -93.25 -30.82
C ILE A 22 24.43 -94.19 -29.83
N MET A 23 24.66 -93.70 -28.61
CA MET A 23 25.32 -94.43 -27.54
C MET A 23 24.33 -94.61 -26.39
N VAL A 24 24.20 -95.85 -25.90
CA VAL A 24 23.25 -96.23 -24.84
C VAL A 24 23.99 -97.04 -23.78
N ASN A 25 23.92 -96.61 -22.52
CA ASN A 25 24.51 -97.34 -21.40
C ASN A 25 23.50 -98.33 -20.76
N GLN A 26 23.96 -99.12 -19.78
CA GLN A 26 23.12 -100.10 -19.09
C GLN A 26 22.08 -99.43 -18.18
N ASP A 27 22.37 -98.22 -17.70
CA ASP A 27 21.44 -97.37 -16.94
C ASP A 27 20.46 -96.59 -17.84
N GLY A 28 20.29 -96.98 -19.11
CA GLY A 28 19.28 -96.45 -20.02
C GLY A 28 19.46 -95.00 -20.48
N MET A 29 20.56 -94.34 -20.09
CA MET A 29 20.92 -93.01 -20.57
C MET A 29 21.32 -93.08 -22.04
N GLN A 30 20.83 -92.13 -22.83
CA GLN A 30 21.06 -92.06 -24.27
C GLN A 30 21.83 -90.79 -24.61
N ILE A 31 22.90 -90.95 -25.41
CA ILE A 31 23.70 -89.85 -25.95
C ILE A 31 23.68 -89.97 -27.48
N MET A 32 23.11 -88.97 -28.15
CA MET A 32 23.10 -88.83 -29.60
C MET A 32 24.08 -87.75 -30.03
N VAL A 33 24.92 -88.04 -31.02
CA VAL A 33 25.92 -87.12 -31.58
C VAL A 33 25.83 -87.16 -33.12
N ASN A 34 25.61 -86.03 -33.78
CA ASN A 34 25.61 -85.95 -35.25
C ASN A 34 27.01 -85.63 -35.81
N GLN A 35 27.16 -85.61 -37.14
CA GLN A 35 28.43 -85.21 -37.79
C GLN A 35 28.78 -83.74 -37.49
N ASP A 36 27.77 -82.89 -37.36
CA ASP A 36 27.90 -81.47 -36.99
C ASP A 36 28.10 -81.25 -35.48
N GLY A 37 28.58 -82.27 -34.74
CA GLY A 37 29.01 -82.24 -33.34
C GLY A 37 27.96 -81.83 -32.29
N MET A 38 26.71 -81.63 -32.66
CA MET A 38 25.59 -81.40 -31.75
C MET A 38 25.33 -82.67 -30.94
N GLN A 39 25.18 -82.50 -29.63
CA GLN A 39 24.96 -83.57 -28.66
C GLN A 39 23.59 -83.43 -28.01
N ILE A 40 22.85 -84.52 -27.93
CA ILE A 40 21.57 -84.61 -27.23
C ILE A 40 21.69 -85.74 -26.20
N MET A 41 21.55 -85.39 -24.93
CA MET A 41 21.52 -86.31 -23.81
C MET A 41 20.11 -86.40 -23.23
N VAL A 42 19.62 -87.63 -23.06
CA VAL A 42 18.31 -87.91 -22.46
C VAL A 42 18.49 -88.98 -21.38
N ASN A 43 17.99 -88.73 -20.17
CA ASN A 43 18.00 -89.69 -19.06
C ASN A 43 16.67 -90.46 -18.96
N GLN A 44 16.58 -91.42 -18.04
CA GLN A 44 15.32 -92.16 -17.81
C GLN A 44 14.21 -91.25 -17.28
N ASP A 45 14.57 -90.21 -16.52
CA ASP A 45 13.65 -89.23 -15.95
C ASP A 45 13.22 -88.14 -16.95
N GLY A 46 13.32 -88.38 -18.25
CA GLY A 46 12.77 -87.52 -19.31
C GLY A 46 13.38 -86.12 -19.44
N MET A 47 14.40 -85.79 -18.64
CA MET A 47 15.14 -84.54 -18.73
C MET A 47 16.01 -84.56 -19.98
N GLN A 48 15.97 -83.47 -20.72
CA GLN A 48 16.69 -83.34 -21.99
C GLN A 48 17.72 -82.22 -21.87
N ILE A 49 18.96 -82.53 -22.25
CA ILE A 49 20.04 -81.55 -22.35
C ILE A 49 20.57 -81.60 -23.78
N MET A 50 20.44 -80.49 -24.50
CA MET A 50 21.00 -80.30 -25.83
C MET A 50 22.20 -79.35 -25.75
N VAL A 51 23.30 -79.70 -26.41
CA VAL A 51 24.52 -78.89 -26.51
C VAL A 51 24.98 -78.82 -27.97
N ASN A 52 25.20 -77.63 -28.53
CA ASN A 52 25.74 -77.48 -29.89
C ASN A 52 27.28 -77.32 -29.88
N GLN A 53 27.90 -77.23 -31.06
CA GLN A 53 29.35 -76.97 -31.17
C GLN A 53 29.75 -75.60 -30.59
N ASP A 54 28.86 -74.61 -30.67
CA ASP A 54 29.05 -73.24 -30.17
C ASP A 54 28.73 -73.08 -28.67
N GLY A 55 28.84 -74.18 -27.89
CA GLY A 55 28.74 -74.19 -26.43
C GLY A 55 27.38 -73.82 -25.82
N MET A 56 26.35 -73.55 -26.61
CA MET A 56 25.00 -73.24 -26.15
C MET A 56 24.34 -74.50 -25.59
N GLN A 57 23.73 -74.37 -24.41
CA GLN A 57 23.05 -75.42 -23.69
C GLN A 57 21.56 -75.09 -23.55
N ILE A 58 20.70 -76.06 -23.84
CA ILE A 58 19.25 -75.99 -23.60
C ILE A 58 18.87 -77.17 -22.70
N MET A 59 18.26 -76.88 -21.56
CA MET A 59 17.72 -77.86 -20.63
C MET A 59 16.20 -77.73 -20.55
N VAL A 60 15.49 -78.86 -20.65
CA VAL A 60 14.04 -78.94 -20.43
C VAL A 60 13.73 -80.08 -19.46
N ASN A 61 12.91 -79.82 -18.44
CA ASN A 61 12.47 -80.82 -17.47
C ASN A 61 11.06 -81.39 -17.78
N GLN A 62 10.62 -82.40 -17.01
CA GLN A 62 9.27 -82.97 -17.16
C GLN A 62 8.17 -81.91 -16.92
N ASP A 63 8.41 -81.00 -15.97
CA ASP A 63 7.49 -79.92 -15.60
C ASP A 63 7.51 -78.75 -16.61
N GLY A 64 8.01 -78.94 -17.83
CA GLY A 64 7.97 -77.97 -18.92
C GLY A 64 8.73 -76.66 -18.69
N MET A 65 9.49 -76.56 -17.59
CA MET A 65 10.39 -75.46 -17.31
C MET A 65 11.60 -75.58 -18.23
N GLN A 66 11.99 -74.46 -18.84
CA GLN A 66 13.06 -74.38 -19.81
C GLN A 66 14.17 -73.48 -19.28
N SER A 67 15.42 -73.91 -19.43
CA SER A 67 16.59 -73.07 -19.18
C SER A 67 17.50 -73.08 -20.40
N VAL A 68 17.95 -71.90 -20.80
CA VAL A 68 18.90 -71.70 -21.90
C VAL A 68 20.11 -70.96 -21.36
N VAL A 69 21.30 -71.47 -21.66
CA VAL A 69 22.58 -70.84 -21.31
C VAL A 69 23.46 -70.80 -22.56
N ASN A 70 23.98 -69.64 -22.94
CA ASN A 70 24.90 -69.53 -24.06
C ASN A 70 26.38 -69.58 -23.63
N GLN A 71 27.30 -69.81 -24.58
CA GLN A 71 28.75 -69.87 -24.31
C GLN A 71 29.32 -68.59 -23.68
N ASP A 72 28.64 -67.45 -23.88
CA ASP A 72 29.03 -66.14 -23.38
C ASP A 72 28.53 -65.86 -21.94
N GLY A 73 27.72 -66.76 -21.37
CA GLY A 73 27.28 -66.72 -19.96
C GLY A 73 25.88 -66.16 -19.70
N MET A 74 25.13 -65.75 -20.72
CA MET A 74 23.73 -65.31 -20.56
C MET A 74 22.82 -66.48 -20.20
N GLN A 75 21.90 -66.28 -19.26
CA GLN A 75 20.95 -67.29 -18.79
C GLN A 75 19.50 -66.81 -18.93
N ILE A 76 18.62 -67.69 -19.41
CA ILE A 76 17.17 -67.49 -19.44
C ILE A 76 16.51 -68.69 -18.76
N VAL A 77 15.52 -68.44 -17.90
CA VAL A 77 14.69 -69.47 -17.26
C VAL A 77 13.22 -69.10 -17.49
N ALA A 78 12.43 -70.01 -18.03
CA ALA A 78 11.01 -69.82 -18.33
C ALA A 78 10.13 -70.94 -17.74
N ASN A 79 8.98 -70.60 -17.17
CA ASN A 79 8.00 -71.57 -16.65
C ASN A 79 6.84 -71.83 -17.63
N GLN A 80 5.96 -72.79 -17.31
CA GLN A 80 4.78 -73.10 -18.14
C GLN A 80 3.80 -71.94 -18.27
N ASP A 81 3.71 -71.08 -17.24
CA ASP A 81 2.81 -69.92 -17.18
C ASP A 81 3.36 -68.68 -17.92
N GLY A 82 4.41 -68.86 -18.74
CA GLY A 82 4.98 -67.82 -19.60
C GLY A 82 5.80 -66.74 -18.89
N MET A 83 6.06 -66.88 -17.58
CA MET A 83 6.96 -66.00 -16.84
C MET A 83 8.43 -66.38 -17.10
N GLN A 84 9.27 -65.36 -17.31
CA GLN A 84 10.68 -65.49 -17.65
C GLN A 84 11.56 -64.70 -16.68
N ILE A 85 12.69 -65.28 -16.30
CA ILE A 85 13.78 -64.62 -15.59
C ILE A 85 14.98 -64.62 -16.54
N VAL A 86 15.56 -63.44 -16.78
CA VAL A 86 16.73 -63.27 -17.64
C VAL A 86 17.87 -62.68 -16.81
N VAL A 87 19.02 -63.36 -16.85
CA VAL A 87 20.27 -62.92 -16.22
C VAL A 87 21.30 -62.74 -17.33
N ASN A 88 21.85 -61.53 -17.46
CA ASN A 88 22.85 -61.24 -18.49
C ASN A 88 24.27 -61.66 -18.06
N GLN A 89 25.24 -61.46 -18.95
CA GLN A 89 26.65 -61.84 -18.76
C GLN A 89 27.32 -61.07 -17.61
N ASP A 90 26.81 -59.89 -17.27
CA ASP A 90 27.27 -59.01 -16.19
C ASP A 90 26.56 -59.29 -14.85
N GLY A 91 25.60 -60.22 -14.81
CA GLY A 91 24.82 -60.60 -13.63
C GLY A 91 23.55 -59.76 -13.37
N MET A 92 23.22 -58.80 -14.24
CA MET A 92 22.00 -57.97 -14.18
C MET A 92 20.76 -58.84 -14.36
N GLN A 93 19.74 -58.67 -13.51
CA GLN A 93 18.54 -59.52 -13.49
C GLN A 93 17.29 -58.76 -13.90
N SER A 94 16.46 -59.40 -14.73
CA SER A 94 15.09 -58.96 -15.01
C SER A 94 14.08 -60.09 -14.88
N VAL A 95 12.87 -59.72 -14.46
CA VAL A 95 11.68 -60.57 -14.52
C VAL A 95 10.75 -60.01 -15.60
N VAL A 96 10.26 -60.89 -16.47
CA VAL A 96 9.34 -60.57 -17.56
C VAL A 96 8.14 -61.50 -17.48
N ASN A 97 6.92 -60.97 -17.53
CA ASN A 97 5.71 -61.80 -17.60
C ASN A 97 5.31 -62.11 -19.06
N GLN A 98 4.34 -63.02 -19.23
CA GLN A 98 3.78 -63.37 -20.56
C GLN A 98 3.20 -62.16 -21.32
N ASP A 99 2.85 -61.09 -20.61
CA ASP A 99 2.25 -59.85 -21.13
C ASP A 99 3.31 -58.77 -21.47
N GLY A 100 4.59 -59.03 -21.24
CA GLY A 100 5.73 -58.20 -21.68
C GLY A 100 6.21 -57.10 -20.72
N CYS A 101 5.60 -56.95 -19.54
CA CYS A 101 6.06 -56.01 -18.49
C CYS A 101 7.42 -56.45 -17.94
N ARG A 102 8.33 -55.50 -17.66
CA ARG A 102 9.69 -55.77 -17.18
C ARG A 102 9.97 -55.11 -15.84
N LEU A 103 10.43 -55.90 -14.87
CA LEU A 103 10.99 -55.43 -13.61
C LEU A 103 12.49 -55.72 -13.59
N TRP A 104 13.30 -54.74 -13.19
CA TRP A 104 14.76 -54.86 -13.09
C TRP A 104 15.21 -54.86 -11.64
N LEU A 105 16.23 -55.67 -11.33
CA LEU A 105 16.86 -55.73 -10.01
C LEU A 105 18.37 -55.47 -10.18
N PHE A 106 18.77 -54.28 -9.72
CA PHE A 106 20.13 -53.69 -9.79
C PHE A 106 20.73 -53.52 -11.20
N SER A 107 20.76 -52.26 -11.66
CA SER A 107 21.66 -51.76 -12.70
C SER A 107 21.86 -50.25 -12.55
N LEU A 108 22.88 -49.70 -13.22
CA LEU A 108 23.36 -48.32 -13.02
C LEU A 108 22.80 -47.30 -14.02
N ILE A 109 22.44 -47.74 -15.23
CA ILE A 109 21.94 -46.89 -16.32
C ILE A 109 20.80 -47.62 -17.01
N MET A 110 19.68 -46.91 -17.23
CA MET A 110 18.51 -47.42 -17.92
C MET A 110 18.04 -46.41 -18.98
N VAL A 111 17.84 -46.85 -20.21
CA VAL A 111 17.30 -46.02 -21.30
C VAL A 111 15.94 -46.58 -21.64
N ASN A 112 14.91 -45.71 -21.71
CA ASN A 112 13.66 -46.08 -22.34
C ASN A 112 13.69 -45.69 -23.83
N GLN A 113 13.14 -46.56 -24.65
CA GLN A 113 13.07 -46.42 -26.11
C GLN A 113 11.65 -46.76 -26.59
N ASP A 114 11.07 -47.82 -26.02
CA ASP A 114 9.68 -48.23 -26.19
C ASP A 114 9.22 -48.98 -24.92
N GLY A 115 8.02 -48.65 -24.43
CA GLY A 115 7.37 -49.38 -23.34
C GLY A 115 7.48 -48.74 -21.95
N MET A 116 7.18 -49.54 -20.91
CA MET A 116 7.11 -49.07 -19.53
C MET A 116 8.33 -49.53 -18.72
N GLN A 117 8.97 -48.59 -18.03
CA GLN A 117 10.00 -48.86 -17.03
C GLN A 117 9.51 -48.38 -15.67
N ILE A 118 9.34 -49.33 -14.75
CA ILE A 118 9.20 -49.07 -13.32
C ILE A 118 10.51 -49.52 -12.70
N MET A 119 11.16 -48.64 -11.95
CA MET A 119 12.13 -49.06 -10.94
C MET A 119 11.65 -48.65 -9.56
N VAL A 120 11.76 -49.59 -8.62
CA VAL A 120 11.74 -49.29 -7.20
C VAL A 120 13.19 -49.28 -6.77
N ASN A 121 13.63 -48.17 -6.21
CA ASN A 121 14.94 -48.08 -5.58
C ASN A 121 14.76 -48.17 -4.05
N GLN A 122 15.68 -48.84 -3.38
CA GLN A 122 15.75 -48.91 -1.91
C GLN A 122 17.03 -48.23 -1.40
N ASP A 123 18.15 -48.48 -2.10
CA ASP A 123 19.45 -47.86 -1.88
C ASP A 123 20.13 -47.70 -3.25
N GLY A 124 20.44 -46.46 -3.67
CA GLY A 124 21.32 -46.24 -4.81
C GLY A 124 21.05 -45.00 -5.65
N MET A 125 21.70 -44.94 -6.82
CA MET A 125 21.50 -43.94 -7.85
C MET A 125 21.02 -44.65 -9.12
N GLN A 126 20.08 -44.04 -9.83
CA GLN A 126 19.64 -44.51 -11.13
C GLN A 126 19.59 -43.31 -12.10
N ILE A 127 20.43 -43.36 -13.13
CA ILE A 127 20.30 -42.48 -14.29
C ILE A 127 19.34 -43.18 -15.25
N MET A 128 18.27 -42.46 -15.53
CA MET A 128 17.34 -42.78 -16.58
C MET A 128 17.41 -41.73 -17.68
N VAL A 129 17.10 -42.13 -18.91
CA VAL A 129 16.98 -41.23 -20.07
C VAL A 129 15.70 -41.61 -20.80
N ASN A 130 14.87 -40.62 -21.07
CA ASN A 130 13.66 -40.76 -21.83
C ASN A 130 13.91 -40.02 -23.15
N GLN A 131 14.17 -40.78 -24.20
CA GLN A 131 14.15 -40.24 -25.56
C GLN A 131 12.69 -40.16 -25.99
N ASP A 132 12.03 -41.31 -25.94
CA ASP A 132 10.58 -41.50 -25.95
C ASP A 132 10.19 -42.50 -24.86
N GLY A 133 9.01 -42.33 -24.25
CA GLY A 133 8.44 -43.28 -23.29
C GLY A 133 7.97 -42.64 -21.98
N MET A 134 7.89 -43.46 -20.92
CA MET A 134 7.54 -43.04 -19.56
C MET A 134 8.57 -43.59 -18.57
N GLN A 135 8.86 -42.80 -17.53
CA GLN A 135 10.01 -43.07 -16.67
C GLN A 135 9.75 -42.70 -15.21
N ILE A 136 9.34 -43.71 -14.44
CA ILE A 136 8.99 -43.62 -13.02
C ILE A 136 10.05 -44.32 -12.19
N MET A 137 10.51 -43.66 -11.12
CA MET A 137 10.83 -44.39 -9.90
C MET A 137 9.85 -44.04 -8.80
N VAL A 138 9.62 -45.05 -7.96
CA VAL A 138 9.49 -44.76 -6.54
C VAL A 138 10.89 -44.97 -5.97
N ASN A 139 11.41 -43.97 -5.27
CA ASN A 139 12.47 -44.21 -4.32
C ASN A 139 11.90 -44.03 -2.91
N GLN A 140 12.49 -44.75 -1.96
CA GLN A 140 12.28 -44.49 -0.54
C GLN A 140 13.35 -43.51 -0.04
N ASP A 141 14.59 -43.71 -0.50
CA ASP A 141 15.78 -42.93 -0.16
C ASP A 141 16.58 -42.52 -1.42
N GLY A 142 16.41 -41.27 -1.89
CA GLY A 142 17.39 -40.60 -2.77
C GLY A 142 17.13 -40.58 -4.28
N MET A 143 18.18 -40.37 -5.07
CA MET A 143 18.08 -39.65 -6.36
C MET A 143 17.65 -40.47 -7.60
N GLN A 144 16.84 -39.83 -8.45
CA GLN A 144 16.70 -40.15 -9.87
C GLN A 144 16.93 -38.92 -10.75
N ILE A 145 17.54 -39.18 -11.91
CA ILE A 145 17.58 -38.26 -13.05
C ILE A 145 16.92 -38.95 -14.23
N VAL A 146 16.12 -38.21 -14.96
CA VAL A 146 15.71 -38.41 -16.34
C VAL A 146 16.12 -37.12 -17.02
N VAL A 147 17.11 -37.25 -17.89
CA VAL A 147 17.21 -36.30 -18.99
C VAL A 147 16.02 -36.60 -19.86
N ASN A 148 15.12 -35.63 -19.91
CA ASN A 148 14.16 -35.55 -20.96
C ASN A 148 14.76 -34.74 -22.13
N GLN A 149 14.34 -35.11 -23.34
CA GLN A 149 14.45 -34.29 -24.53
C GLN A 149 13.05 -33.90 -25.03
N ASP A 150 12.08 -34.83 -24.98
CA ASP A 150 10.64 -34.65 -25.24
C ASP A 150 9.69 -35.33 -24.18
N GLY A 151 9.87 -36.62 -23.80
CA GLY A 151 9.08 -37.34 -22.74
C GLY A 151 9.46 -37.24 -21.21
N MET A 152 8.48 -36.90 -20.37
CA MET A 152 8.51 -36.69 -18.89
C MET A 152 9.25 -37.70 -17.94
N GLN A 153 9.80 -37.20 -16.82
CA GLN A 153 10.19 -37.92 -15.56
C GLN A 153 9.07 -37.89 -14.53
N ILE A 154 8.95 -38.93 -13.71
CA ILE A 154 8.48 -38.82 -12.32
C ILE A 154 9.42 -39.66 -11.43
N VAL A 155 9.61 -39.21 -10.20
CA VAL A 155 10.38 -39.83 -9.12
C VAL A 155 9.60 -39.55 -7.85
N VAL A 156 8.59 -40.35 -7.52
CA VAL A 156 8.00 -40.16 -6.19
C VAL A 156 9.08 -40.57 -5.19
N ASN A 157 9.42 -39.67 -4.28
CA ASN A 157 10.23 -40.03 -3.13
C ASN A 157 9.42 -39.88 -1.86
N GLN A 158 9.82 -40.64 -0.86
CA GLN A 158 9.49 -40.34 0.52
C GLN A 158 10.53 -39.34 1.05
N ASP A 159 11.82 -39.62 0.81
CA ASP A 159 12.95 -38.72 1.07
C ASP A 159 13.83 -38.53 -0.19
N GLY A 160 13.71 -37.39 -0.91
CA GLY A 160 14.74 -36.92 -1.85
C GLY A 160 14.36 -36.57 -3.30
N MET A 161 15.33 -36.01 -4.04
CA MET A 161 15.09 -35.23 -5.26
C MET A 161 14.58 -36.01 -6.49
N GLN A 162 13.69 -35.35 -7.24
CA GLN A 162 13.00 -35.80 -8.46
C GLN A 162 13.33 -34.79 -9.57
N ILE A 163 13.92 -35.18 -10.68
CA ILE A 163 14.30 -34.24 -11.75
C ILE A 163 13.29 -34.36 -12.93
N VAL A 164 13.45 -33.63 -14.05
CA VAL A 164 13.09 -33.87 -15.47
C VAL A 164 13.87 -32.75 -16.19
N VAL A 165 15.22 -32.81 -16.22
CA VAL A 165 15.95 -31.77 -16.97
C VAL A 165 15.48 -31.89 -18.41
N ASN A 166 15.19 -30.77 -19.03
CA ASN A 166 14.62 -30.80 -20.35
C ASN A 166 15.17 -29.75 -21.31
N GLN A 167 15.00 -30.07 -22.57
CA GLN A 167 15.15 -29.17 -23.69
C GLN A 167 13.77 -28.64 -24.09
N ASP A 168 12.77 -29.54 -24.16
CA ASP A 168 11.34 -29.25 -24.38
C ASP A 168 10.44 -29.97 -23.36
N GLY A 169 9.97 -29.25 -22.34
CA GLY A 169 8.95 -29.65 -21.37
C GLY A 169 9.40 -29.71 -19.89
N MET A 170 8.51 -30.12 -19.01
CA MET A 170 8.53 -29.76 -17.59
C MET A 170 9.35 -30.70 -16.66
N GLN A 171 10.42 -30.26 -15.95
CA GLN A 171 10.88 -30.84 -14.63
C GLN A 171 9.70 -30.95 -13.68
N SER A 172 9.74 -31.91 -12.79
CA SER A 172 8.93 -31.97 -11.58
C SER A 172 9.88 -32.56 -10.55
N VAL A 173 9.83 -32.10 -9.28
CA VAL A 173 10.18 -32.93 -8.13
C VAL A 173 8.86 -33.43 -7.48
N VAL A 174 8.89 -34.44 -6.61
CA VAL A 174 7.94 -34.70 -5.52
C VAL A 174 8.80 -35.48 -4.55
N ASN A 175 9.06 -34.94 -3.36
CA ASN A 175 9.32 -35.80 -2.23
C ASN A 175 8.34 -35.47 -1.11
N GLN A 176 8.02 -36.43 -0.25
CA GLN A 176 7.02 -36.23 0.79
C GLN A 176 7.51 -35.14 1.74
N ASP A 177 8.55 -35.44 2.52
CA ASP A 177 9.54 -34.40 2.77
C ASP A 177 10.07 -33.95 1.40
N GLY A 178 9.74 -32.73 0.93
CA GLY A 178 10.37 -32.14 -0.24
C GLY A 178 9.57 -31.96 -1.56
N MET A 179 10.34 -31.95 -2.62
CA MET A 179 10.42 -30.80 -3.53
C MET A 179 9.49 -30.86 -4.75
N GLN A 180 9.43 -29.84 -5.65
CA GLN A 180 8.81 -29.98 -7.00
C GLN A 180 9.55 -29.42 -8.26
N ILE A 181 10.86 -29.04 -8.27
CA ILE A 181 11.61 -28.40 -9.43
C ILE A 181 10.94 -28.58 -10.80
N VAL A 182 10.60 -27.50 -11.53
CA VAL A 182 10.41 -27.52 -13.00
C VAL A 182 11.73 -26.99 -13.63
N VAL A 183 12.04 -27.36 -14.87
CA VAL A 183 13.24 -26.99 -15.66
C VAL A 183 12.94 -27.51 -17.05
N ASN A 184 13.14 -26.62 -17.99
CA ASN A 184 12.98 -26.72 -19.44
C ASN A 184 13.82 -25.52 -19.96
N GLN A 185 13.89 -25.23 -21.26
CA GLN A 185 14.80 -24.16 -21.67
C GLN A 185 14.32 -22.70 -21.54
N ASP A 186 13.07 -22.25 -21.44
CA ASP A 186 11.70 -22.76 -21.38
C ASP A 186 11.10 -23.35 -20.06
N GLY A 187 11.81 -23.44 -18.91
CA GLY A 187 11.25 -24.02 -17.65
C GLY A 187 12.05 -23.88 -16.37
N MET A 188 11.32 -23.88 -15.24
CA MET A 188 11.65 -23.10 -14.04
C MET A 188 11.62 -23.84 -12.73
N GLN A 189 12.54 -23.49 -11.86
CA GLN A 189 12.84 -24.23 -10.66
C GLN A 189 11.83 -24.00 -9.51
N ILE A 190 10.63 -24.61 -9.61
CA ILE A 190 9.70 -24.98 -8.50
C ILE A 190 10.47 -25.45 -7.27
N MET A 191 9.84 -25.51 -6.09
CA MET A 191 10.10 -26.57 -5.10
C MET A 191 8.94 -26.75 -4.06
N VAL A 192 8.05 -27.76 -4.20
CA VAL A 192 7.08 -28.26 -3.17
C VAL A 192 7.77 -28.66 -1.85
N ASN A 193 6.98 -28.95 -0.83
CA ASN A 193 7.31 -29.68 0.40
C ASN A 193 6.00 -30.20 0.99
N GLN A 194 5.99 -31.34 1.71
CA GLN A 194 4.77 -32.08 2.12
C GLN A 194 3.56 -31.16 2.36
N ASP A 195 2.48 -31.33 1.60
CA ASP A 195 2.60 -31.37 0.12
C ASP A 195 1.78 -30.22 -0.47
N GLY A 196 2.47 -29.13 -0.77
CA GLY A 196 1.94 -28.15 -1.68
C GLY A 196 1.78 -28.68 -3.12
N MET A 197 1.09 -27.93 -3.99
CA MET A 197 1.05 -28.16 -5.44
C MET A 197 1.75 -27.02 -6.17
N GLN A 198 2.55 -27.31 -7.21
CA GLN A 198 3.29 -26.24 -7.88
C GLN A 198 3.49 -26.45 -9.40
N ILE A 199 3.42 -25.38 -10.22
CA ILE A 199 3.61 -25.40 -11.71
C ILE A 199 4.31 -24.13 -12.23
N VAL A 200 5.48 -24.21 -12.86
CA VAL A 200 6.44 -23.07 -12.89
C VAL A 200 7.33 -23.12 -14.18
N VAL A 201 7.53 -22.03 -14.96
CA VAL A 201 8.05 -22.09 -16.39
C VAL A 201 8.98 -20.91 -16.85
N ASN A 202 10.29 -21.13 -17.20
CA ASN A 202 11.46 -20.20 -17.20
C ASN A 202 12.27 -20.33 -18.50
N GLN A 203 11.96 -19.51 -19.49
CA GLN A 203 13.03 -19.05 -20.39
C GLN A 203 14.17 -18.47 -19.54
N ASP A 204 15.33 -19.13 -19.62
CA ASP A 204 16.70 -18.67 -19.29
C ASP A 204 17.05 -18.06 -17.91
N GLY A 205 16.09 -17.76 -17.02
CA GLY A 205 16.32 -17.25 -15.65
C GLY A 205 16.70 -18.30 -14.58
N MET A 206 16.55 -17.93 -13.30
CA MET A 206 16.80 -18.77 -12.11
C MET A 206 15.70 -18.63 -11.05
N GLN A 207 15.11 -19.75 -10.58
CA GLN A 207 14.24 -19.78 -9.39
C GLN A 207 14.79 -20.71 -8.29
N SER A 208 14.36 -20.49 -7.05
CA SER A 208 14.30 -21.49 -5.98
C SER A 208 13.01 -21.29 -5.18
N VAL A 209 12.36 -22.38 -4.75
CA VAL A 209 11.14 -22.30 -3.93
C VAL A 209 11.18 -23.25 -2.72
N VAL A 210 10.26 -23.05 -1.78
CA VAL A 210 9.78 -24.05 -0.82
C VAL A 210 8.26 -23.85 -0.74
N ASN A 211 7.46 -24.91 -0.84
CA ASN A 211 6.00 -24.81 -0.84
C ASN A 211 5.37 -25.92 0.00
N GLN A 212 5.33 -25.68 1.31
CA GLN A 212 4.72 -26.53 2.34
C GLN A 212 3.20 -26.38 2.28
N ASP A 213 2.48 -27.46 2.02
CA ASP A 213 1.00 -27.57 1.96
C ASP A 213 0.20 -26.60 1.05
N GLY A 214 0.77 -25.51 0.53
CA GLY A 214 0.10 -24.50 -0.30
C GLY A 214 0.20 -24.68 -1.83
N MET A 215 -0.34 -23.75 -2.63
CA MET A 215 -0.37 -23.85 -4.10
C MET A 215 0.37 -22.71 -4.79
N GLN A 216 1.24 -22.97 -5.79
CA GLN A 216 1.85 -21.87 -6.56
C GLN A 216 1.98 -22.14 -8.07
N SER A 217 1.73 -21.10 -8.87
CA SER A 217 2.00 -21.06 -10.31
C SER A 217 3.00 -19.95 -10.62
N VAL A 218 4.08 -20.18 -11.39
CA VAL A 218 5.18 -19.18 -11.49
C VAL A 218 5.86 -19.05 -12.87
N VAL A 219 6.23 -17.83 -13.25
CA VAL A 219 6.90 -17.47 -14.52
C VAL A 219 7.94 -16.34 -14.32
N ASN A 220 9.02 -16.56 -13.56
CA ASN A 220 10.38 -15.99 -13.74
C ASN A 220 11.06 -16.20 -15.14
N GLN A 221 10.64 -15.51 -16.19
CA GLN A 221 11.47 -15.42 -17.40
C GLN A 221 12.75 -14.59 -17.11
N ASP A 222 13.92 -15.05 -17.54
CA ASP A 222 15.25 -14.37 -17.54
C ASP A 222 15.80 -13.84 -16.18
N GLY A 223 14.96 -13.63 -15.17
CA GLY A 223 15.28 -13.02 -13.88
C GLY A 223 15.75 -13.98 -12.78
N MET A 224 15.82 -13.48 -11.54
CA MET A 224 16.16 -14.24 -10.34
C MET A 224 15.01 -14.23 -9.32
N GLN A 225 14.60 -15.41 -8.85
CA GLN A 225 13.46 -15.55 -7.94
C GLN A 225 13.74 -16.51 -6.76
N ILE A 226 13.45 -16.06 -5.55
CA ILE A 226 13.45 -16.89 -4.33
C ILE A 226 12.05 -16.83 -3.72
N MET A 227 11.52 -17.96 -3.29
CA MET A 227 10.12 -18.04 -2.89
C MET A 227 9.92 -19.04 -1.74
N VAL A 228 9.08 -18.70 -0.79
CA VAL A 228 8.59 -19.61 0.26
C VAL A 228 7.09 -19.43 0.35
N ASN A 229 6.39 -20.55 0.45
CA ASN A 229 4.97 -20.62 0.73
C ASN A 229 4.73 -21.69 1.77
N GLN A 230 3.95 -21.33 2.77
CA GLN A 230 3.20 -22.26 3.60
C GLN A 230 1.72 -22.03 3.20
N ASP A 231 0.90 -23.09 3.20
CA ASP A 231 -0.57 -23.20 3.12
C ASP A 231 -1.38 -22.37 2.07
N GLY A 232 -1.00 -21.15 1.73
CA GLY A 232 -1.70 -20.23 0.80
C GLY A 232 -1.50 -20.48 -0.70
N MET A 233 -2.08 -19.62 -1.52
CA MET A 233 -2.03 -19.66 -2.99
C MET A 233 -1.17 -18.54 -3.59
N GLN A 234 -0.36 -18.83 -4.61
CA GLN A 234 0.42 -17.81 -5.34
C GLN A 234 0.31 -17.99 -6.86
N ILE A 235 0.22 -16.88 -7.59
CA ILE A 235 0.49 -16.81 -9.03
C ILE A 235 1.54 -15.73 -9.24
N VAL A 236 2.73 -16.08 -9.71
CA VAL A 236 3.84 -15.13 -9.78
C VAL A 236 4.46 -15.07 -11.17
N VAL A 237 4.82 -13.88 -11.62
CA VAL A 237 5.62 -13.63 -12.81
C VAL A 237 6.83 -12.81 -12.37
N ASN A 238 8.01 -13.16 -12.86
CA ASN A 238 9.19 -12.30 -12.79
C ASN A 238 9.75 -12.23 -14.22
N GLN A 239 10.22 -11.09 -14.67
CA GLN A 239 10.77 -10.94 -16.01
C GLN A 239 12.02 -10.08 -15.89
N ASP A 240 13.19 -10.65 -16.16
CA ASP A 240 14.52 -10.02 -16.06
C ASP A 240 14.95 -9.47 -14.67
N GLY A 241 14.01 -9.23 -13.74
CA GLY A 241 14.22 -8.62 -12.43
C GLY A 241 14.61 -9.59 -11.31
N MET A 242 14.70 -9.07 -10.08
CA MET A 242 15.02 -9.83 -8.85
C MET A 242 13.84 -9.84 -7.89
N GLN A 243 13.42 -11.03 -7.45
CA GLN A 243 12.24 -11.20 -6.60
C GLN A 243 12.51 -12.14 -5.42
N ILE A 244 12.08 -11.75 -4.21
CA ILE A 244 12.11 -12.58 -3.00
C ILE A 244 10.71 -12.59 -2.39
N MET A 245 10.16 -13.77 -2.15
CA MET A 245 8.81 -13.94 -1.61
C MET A 245 8.77 -14.89 -0.41
N VAL A 246 8.01 -14.54 0.61
CA VAL A 246 7.57 -15.41 1.70
C VAL A 246 6.07 -15.22 1.87
N ASN A 247 5.33 -16.32 2.03
CA ASN A 247 3.90 -16.36 2.31
C ASN A 247 3.64 -17.45 3.35
N GLN A 248 2.67 -17.25 4.25
CA GLN A 248 2.30 -18.26 5.25
C GLN A 248 0.88 -18.81 5.08
N ASP A 249 -0.05 -17.99 4.60
CA ASP A 249 -1.45 -18.29 4.30
C ASP A 249 -1.93 -17.31 3.18
N GLY A 250 -3.22 -17.27 2.84
CA GLY A 250 -3.78 -16.26 1.94
C GLY A 250 -3.58 -16.51 0.43
N MET A 251 -3.70 -15.46 -0.39
CA MET A 251 -3.64 -15.51 -1.86
C MET A 251 -2.82 -14.34 -2.43
N GLN A 252 -1.76 -14.63 -3.19
CA GLN A 252 -0.97 -13.63 -3.92
C GLN A 252 -1.06 -13.78 -5.44
N ILE A 253 -1.15 -12.66 -6.15
CA ILE A 253 -0.83 -12.54 -7.58
C ILE A 253 0.27 -11.50 -7.71
N VAL A 254 1.45 -11.86 -8.19
CA VAL A 254 2.61 -10.95 -8.18
C VAL A 254 3.30 -10.91 -9.54
N VAL A 255 3.61 -9.72 -10.03
CA VAL A 255 4.37 -9.48 -11.26
C VAL A 255 5.56 -8.59 -10.92
N ASN A 256 6.74 -8.98 -11.36
CA ASN A 256 7.95 -8.15 -11.34
C ASN A 256 8.53 -8.13 -12.76
N GLN A 257 8.84 -6.95 -13.31
CA GLN A 257 9.52 -6.79 -14.59
C GLN A 257 10.69 -5.84 -14.39
N ASP A 258 11.91 -6.26 -14.71
CA ASP A 258 13.20 -5.55 -14.62
C ASP A 258 13.62 -5.03 -13.21
N GLY A 259 12.70 -4.86 -12.28
CA GLY A 259 12.91 -4.28 -10.96
C GLY A 259 13.33 -5.25 -9.84
N MET A 260 13.47 -4.72 -8.63
CA MET A 260 13.77 -5.48 -7.41
C MET A 260 12.56 -5.50 -6.46
N GLN A 261 12.08 -6.69 -6.10
CA GLN A 261 10.88 -6.86 -5.29
C GLN A 261 11.11 -7.82 -4.11
N ILE A 262 10.66 -7.45 -2.92
CA ILE A 262 10.64 -8.29 -1.72
C ILE A 262 9.22 -8.28 -1.13
N VAL A 263 8.57 -9.44 -1.05
CA VAL A 263 7.24 -9.60 -0.45
C VAL A 263 7.32 -10.58 0.73
N VAL A 264 6.86 -10.16 1.90
CA VAL A 264 6.57 -11.04 3.03
C VAL A 264 5.09 -10.87 3.36
N ASN A 265 4.32 -11.93 3.21
CA ASN A 265 2.91 -11.98 3.56
C ASN A 265 2.69 -13.02 4.65
N GLN A 266 1.73 -12.77 5.55
CA GLN A 266 1.26 -13.77 6.50
C GLN A 266 -0.09 -14.33 6.06
N ASP A 267 -1.14 -13.52 5.84
CA ASP A 267 -2.43 -13.97 5.30
C ASP A 267 -3.05 -12.89 4.36
N GLY A 268 -4.32 -13.03 3.96
CA GLY A 268 -5.04 -12.06 3.14
C GLY A 268 -4.81 -12.19 1.63
N MET A 269 -5.33 -11.25 0.85
CA MET A 269 -5.26 -11.22 -0.62
C MET A 269 -4.33 -10.10 -1.10
N GLN A 270 -3.40 -10.40 -2.00
CA GLN A 270 -2.48 -9.43 -2.60
C GLN A 270 -2.47 -9.54 -4.13
N ILE A 271 -2.50 -8.39 -4.80
CA ILE A 271 -2.13 -8.23 -6.21
C ILE A 271 -1.00 -7.22 -6.27
N VAL A 272 0.19 -7.61 -6.71
CA VAL A 272 1.39 -6.79 -6.63
C VAL A 272 2.05 -6.71 -8.01
N VAL A 273 2.38 -5.51 -8.47
CA VAL A 273 3.08 -5.25 -9.72
C VAL A 273 4.27 -4.33 -9.43
N ASN A 274 5.44 -4.71 -9.92
CA ASN A 274 6.64 -3.88 -9.91
C ASN A 274 7.23 -3.88 -11.33
N GLN A 275 7.48 -2.70 -11.88
CA GLN A 275 8.13 -2.49 -13.18
C GLN A 275 9.29 -1.53 -12.97
N ASP A 276 10.51 -1.95 -13.31
CA ASP A 276 11.79 -1.21 -13.24
C ASP A 276 12.24 -0.70 -11.84
N GLY A 277 11.32 -0.58 -10.87
CA GLY A 277 11.56 0.02 -9.56
C GLY A 277 11.98 -0.95 -8.44
N MET A 278 12.10 -0.40 -7.22
CA MET A 278 12.41 -1.15 -6.00
C MET A 278 11.20 -1.19 -5.05
N GLN A 279 10.71 -2.38 -4.73
CA GLN A 279 9.51 -2.58 -3.90
C GLN A 279 9.80 -3.52 -2.72
N ILE A 280 9.41 -3.13 -1.51
CA ILE A 280 9.49 -3.96 -0.30
C ILE A 280 8.13 -3.95 0.39
N MET A 281 7.57 -5.13 0.66
CA MET A 281 6.25 -5.31 1.25
C MET A 281 6.30 -6.28 2.43
N VAL A 282 5.66 -5.90 3.53
CA VAL A 282 5.44 -6.75 4.70
C VAL A 282 3.98 -6.64 5.14
N ASN A 283 3.19 -7.69 4.96
CA ASN A 283 1.83 -7.81 5.50
C ASN A 283 1.80 -8.87 6.62
N ARG A 284 0.93 -8.68 7.64
CA ARG A 284 0.96 -9.50 8.87
C ARG A 284 -0.33 -10.21 9.26
N MET A 285 -1.49 -9.78 8.80
CA MET A 285 -2.77 -10.46 9.01
C MET A 285 -3.62 -10.38 7.73
N ASP A 286 -4.93 -10.62 7.88
CA ASP A 286 -5.94 -10.51 6.84
C ASP A 286 -5.93 -9.15 6.12
N GLY A 287 -6.51 -9.11 4.92
CA GLY A 287 -6.65 -7.86 4.17
C GLY A 287 -6.80 -8.07 2.66
N MET A 288 -6.91 -6.96 1.92
CA MET A 288 -6.84 -6.95 0.46
C MET A 288 -5.93 -5.81 -0.02
N GLN A 289 -4.85 -6.14 -0.70
CA GLN A 289 -3.90 -5.16 -1.25
C GLN A 289 -3.82 -5.25 -2.76
N ILE A 290 -3.87 -4.10 -3.44
CA ILE A 290 -3.51 -3.96 -4.86
C ILE A 290 -2.40 -2.91 -4.92
N VAL A 291 -1.21 -3.31 -5.38
CA VAL A 291 0.01 -2.51 -5.22
C VAL A 291 0.75 -2.46 -6.54
N VAL A 292 1.01 -1.25 -7.03
CA VAL A 292 1.73 -1.00 -8.29
C VAL A 292 2.91 -0.07 -8.00
N ASN A 293 4.09 -0.45 -8.47
CA ASN A 293 5.29 0.38 -8.50
C ASN A 293 5.85 0.41 -9.93
N GLN A 294 6.12 1.60 -10.44
CA GLN A 294 6.73 1.84 -11.76
C GLN A 294 7.90 2.80 -11.56
N ASP A 295 9.12 2.38 -11.91
CA ASP A 295 10.39 3.14 -11.86
C ASP A 295 10.86 3.65 -10.47
N GLY A 296 9.97 3.76 -9.48
CA GLY A 296 10.23 4.35 -8.17
C GLY A 296 10.63 3.39 -7.05
N MET A 297 10.73 3.92 -5.83
CA MET A 297 10.98 3.16 -4.59
C MET A 297 9.74 3.11 -3.70
N GLN A 298 9.20 1.92 -3.43
CA GLN A 298 7.99 1.73 -2.62
C GLN A 298 8.25 0.79 -1.43
N ILE A 299 7.86 1.21 -0.22
CA ILE A 299 7.93 0.41 1.00
C ILE A 299 6.54 0.33 1.65
N VAL A 300 6.02 -0.87 1.85
CA VAL A 300 4.69 -1.14 2.40
C VAL A 300 4.83 -1.98 3.67
N VAL A 301 4.19 -1.53 4.77
CA VAL A 301 4.02 -2.33 6.00
C VAL A 301 2.55 -2.30 6.41
N ASN A 302 1.84 -3.40 6.16
CA ASN A 302 0.43 -3.57 6.51
C ASN A 302 0.27 -4.52 7.71
N GLN A 303 -0.82 -4.35 8.47
CA GLN A 303 -1.22 -5.33 9.49
C GLN A 303 -2.58 -5.92 9.12
N ASP A 304 -3.64 -5.12 9.03
CA ASP A 304 -4.98 -5.49 8.56
C ASP A 304 -5.46 -4.55 7.43
N GLY A 305 -6.69 -4.70 6.95
CA GLY A 305 -7.39 -3.70 6.13
C GLY A 305 -7.30 -3.84 4.60
N MET A 306 -7.77 -2.82 3.89
CA MET A 306 -7.82 -2.77 2.42
C MET A 306 -6.94 -1.64 1.86
N GLN A 307 -6.08 -1.93 0.89
CA GLN A 307 -5.16 -0.97 0.30
C GLN A 307 -5.17 -1.01 -1.23
N ILE A 308 -5.16 0.16 -1.87
CA ILE A 308 -4.79 0.34 -3.28
C ILE A 308 -3.63 1.34 -3.31
N MET A 309 -2.46 0.92 -3.75
CA MET A 309 -1.24 1.73 -3.72
C MET A 309 -0.62 1.81 -5.12
N VAL A 310 -0.30 3.02 -5.56
CA VAL A 310 0.38 3.28 -6.84
C VAL A 310 1.55 4.22 -6.57
N ASN A 311 2.75 3.84 -7.03
CA ASN A 311 3.92 4.70 -7.06
C ASN A 311 4.49 4.73 -8.49
N GLN A 312 4.69 5.93 -9.03
CA GLN A 312 5.32 6.17 -10.33
C GLN A 312 6.49 7.13 -10.09
N ASP A 313 7.70 6.74 -10.51
CA ASP A 313 8.98 7.48 -10.45
C ASP A 313 9.52 7.87 -9.04
N GLY A 314 8.65 8.12 -8.06
CA GLY A 314 9.00 8.71 -6.75
C GLY A 314 9.32 7.71 -5.62
N MET A 315 9.40 8.23 -4.40
CA MET A 315 9.60 7.45 -3.16
C MET A 315 8.31 7.44 -2.32
N GLN A 316 7.71 6.26 -2.15
CA GLN A 316 6.50 6.07 -1.36
C GLN A 316 6.73 5.11 -0.18
N ILE A 317 6.35 5.52 1.04
CA ILE A 317 6.39 4.68 2.24
C ILE A 317 5.00 4.66 2.87
N VAL A 318 4.36 3.49 2.94
CA VAL A 318 3.03 3.31 3.54
C VAL A 318 3.11 2.37 4.74
N VAL A 319 2.54 2.80 5.85
CA VAL A 319 2.32 1.99 7.06
C VAL A 319 0.83 1.98 7.38
N ASN A 320 0.25 0.81 7.59
CA ASN A 320 -1.16 0.62 7.92
C ASN A 320 -1.29 -0.29 9.15
N GLN A 321 -2.28 -0.05 10.00
CA GLN A 321 -2.66 -0.98 11.07
C GLN A 321 -4.01 -1.62 10.75
N ASP A 322 -5.04 -0.83 10.46
CA ASP A 322 -6.35 -1.24 9.95
C ASP A 322 -6.91 -0.16 8.99
N GLY A 323 -8.11 -0.36 8.44
CA GLY A 323 -8.86 0.62 7.66
C GLY A 323 -8.78 0.44 6.14
N MET A 324 -9.16 1.48 5.39
CA MET A 324 -9.13 1.53 3.93
C MET A 324 -8.18 2.64 3.44
N GLN A 325 -7.20 2.30 2.62
CA GLN A 325 -6.32 3.27 1.98
C GLN A 325 -6.37 3.21 0.45
N ILE A 326 -6.37 4.38 -0.20
CA ILE A 326 -5.97 4.55 -1.58
C ILE A 326 -4.82 5.57 -1.60
N VAL A 327 -3.62 5.16 -2.00
CA VAL A 327 -2.41 6.00 -1.98
C VAL A 327 -1.79 6.06 -3.36
N VAL A 328 -1.57 7.25 -3.88
CA VAL A 328 -0.98 7.50 -5.20
C VAL A 328 0.17 8.49 -5.07
N ASN A 329 1.33 8.13 -5.60
CA ASN A 329 2.50 9.00 -5.76
C ASN A 329 2.87 9.05 -7.25
N GLN A 330 2.94 10.26 -7.81
CA GLN A 330 3.40 10.52 -9.18
C GLN A 330 4.58 11.49 -9.10
N ASP A 331 5.79 10.95 -9.01
CA ASP A 331 7.01 11.61 -8.54
C ASP A 331 6.91 12.15 -7.09
N GLY A 332 8.03 12.63 -6.54
CA GLY A 332 8.13 13.20 -5.20
C GLY A 332 8.32 12.17 -4.07
N MET A 333 8.22 12.64 -2.84
CA MET A 333 8.36 11.84 -1.61
C MET A 333 7.06 11.81 -0.81
N GLN A 334 6.44 10.64 -0.68
CA GLN A 334 5.19 10.44 0.05
C GLN A 334 5.37 9.45 1.21
N ILE A 335 4.97 9.85 2.41
CA ILE A 335 4.94 8.99 3.61
C ILE A 335 3.52 9.01 4.17
N VAL A 336 2.88 7.84 4.26
CA VAL A 336 1.53 7.67 4.81
C VAL A 336 1.56 6.70 5.99
N VAL A 337 0.97 7.10 7.10
CA VAL A 337 0.70 6.26 8.27
C VAL A 337 -0.78 6.31 8.59
N ASN A 338 -1.42 5.15 8.67
CA ASN A 338 -2.80 4.99 9.15
C ASN A 338 -2.83 4.05 10.35
N GLN A 339 -3.70 4.32 11.33
CA GLN A 339 -4.01 3.37 12.39
C GLN A 339 -5.37 2.72 12.13
N ASP A 340 -6.41 3.51 11.90
CA ASP A 340 -7.74 3.10 11.44
C ASP A 340 -8.34 4.17 10.50
N GLY A 341 -9.53 3.95 9.96
CA GLY A 341 -10.29 4.91 9.16
C GLY A 341 -10.17 4.73 7.64
N MET A 342 -10.49 5.79 6.88
CA MET A 342 -10.46 5.81 5.41
C MET A 342 -9.57 6.94 4.89
N GLN A 343 -8.50 6.62 4.16
CA GLN A 343 -7.66 7.60 3.48
C GLN A 343 -7.71 7.48 1.96
N ILE A 344 -7.76 8.62 1.28
CA ILE A 344 -7.39 8.77 -0.13
C ILE A 344 -6.29 9.84 -0.18
N VAL A 345 -5.09 9.45 -0.59
CA VAL A 345 -3.88 10.28 -0.55
C VAL A 345 -3.25 10.34 -1.93
N VAL A 346 -3.08 11.54 -2.48
CA VAL A 346 -2.47 11.77 -3.78
C VAL A 346 -1.33 12.77 -3.65
N ASN A 347 -0.16 12.42 -4.17
CA ASN A 347 0.99 13.28 -4.36
C ASN A 347 1.31 13.33 -5.86
N GLN A 348 1.52 14.53 -6.40
CA GLN A 348 1.97 14.79 -7.76
C GLN A 348 3.18 15.73 -7.66
N ASP A 349 4.38 15.15 -7.62
CA ASP A 349 5.63 15.75 -7.13
C ASP A 349 5.52 16.35 -5.70
N GLY A 350 6.63 16.88 -5.16
CA GLY A 350 6.71 17.51 -3.86
C GLY A 350 7.01 16.55 -2.69
N MET A 351 6.59 16.94 -1.48
CA MET A 351 6.80 16.17 -0.26
C MET A 351 5.52 16.12 0.58
N GLN A 352 4.94 14.93 0.73
CA GLN A 352 3.70 14.72 1.48
C GLN A 352 3.93 13.74 2.65
N SER A 353 3.56 14.14 3.87
CA SER A 353 3.69 13.33 5.08
C SER A 353 2.39 13.33 5.87
N VAL A 354 1.75 12.17 5.97
CA VAL A 354 0.42 11.98 6.54
C VAL A 354 0.48 11.00 7.70
N VAL A 355 -0.16 11.37 8.82
CA VAL A 355 -0.45 10.48 9.94
C VAL A 355 -1.93 10.61 10.31
N ASN A 356 -2.67 9.51 10.17
CA ASN A 356 -4.05 9.39 10.63
C ASN A 356 -4.15 8.39 11.78
N GLN A 357 -5.00 8.67 12.77
CA GLN A 357 -5.34 7.68 13.79
C GLN A 357 -6.71 7.03 13.54
N ASP A 358 -7.75 7.83 13.27
CA ASP A 358 -9.09 7.39 12.86
C ASP A 358 -9.70 8.46 11.91
N GLY A 359 -10.92 8.24 11.41
CA GLY A 359 -11.68 9.20 10.62
C GLY A 359 -11.60 9.01 9.10
N MET A 360 -11.85 10.07 8.33
CA MET A 360 -11.87 10.06 6.86
C MET A 360 -11.05 11.21 6.28
N GLN A 361 -10.04 10.91 5.47
CA GLN A 361 -9.20 11.92 4.82
C GLN A 361 -9.20 11.78 3.30
N ILE A 362 -9.27 12.91 2.59
CA ILE A 362 -8.97 13.03 1.17
C ILE A 362 -7.91 14.15 1.03
N MET A 363 -6.71 13.81 0.58
CA MET A 363 -5.58 14.74 0.50
C MET A 363 -4.97 14.73 -0.90
N VAL A 364 -4.79 15.90 -1.47
CA VAL A 364 -4.05 16.12 -2.72
C VAL A 364 -2.93 17.11 -2.48
N ASN A 365 -1.70 16.73 -2.82
CA ASN A 365 -0.54 17.59 -2.92
C ASN A 365 -0.08 17.64 -4.38
N GLN A 366 0.15 18.84 -4.90
CA GLN A 366 0.73 19.10 -6.22
C GLN A 366 1.93 20.02 -6.03
N ASP A 367 3.13 19.57 -6.40
CA ASP A 367 4.41 20.30 -6.42
C ASP A 367 4.91 20.87 -5.06
N GLY A 368 4.09 20.86 -4.00
CA GLY A 368 4.33 21.51 -2.72
C GLY A 368 4.80 20.61 -1.57
N MET A 369 4.83 21.17 -0.35
CA MET A 369 5.11 20.44 0.90
C MET A 369 3.86 20.39 1.79
N GLN A 370 3.35 19.19 2.08
CA GLN A 370 2.17 18.98 2.91
C GLN A 370 2.47 18.04 4.09
N ILE A 371 2.20 18.49 5.31
CA ILE A 371 2.33 17.69 6.54
C ILE A 371 0.98 17.68 7.27
N VAL A 372 0.42 16.49 7.50
CA VAL A 372 -0.91 16.31 8.09
C VAL A 372 -0.85 15.33 9.27
N VAL A 373 -1.37 15.74 10.41
CA VAL A 373 -1.65 14.86 11.55
C VAL A 373 -3.12 14.97 11.91
N ASN A 374 -3.85 13.86 11.81
CA ASN A 374 -5.27 13.77 12.16
C ASN A 374 -5.48 12.68 13.22
N GLN A 375 -6.30 12.96 14.24
CA GLN A 375 -6.66 11.96 15.24
C GLN A 375 -8.03 11.33 14.98
N ASP A 376 -9.05 12.13 14.68
CA ASP A 376 -10.40 11.72 14.28
C ASP A 376 -11.01 12.80 13.35
N GLY A 377 -12.20 12.57 12.79
CA GLY A 377 -12.96 13.56 12.03
C GLY A 377 -12.94 13.35 10.51
N MET A 378 -13.31 14.39 9.76
CA MET A 378 -13.37 14.35 8.28
C MET A 378 -12.56 15.50 7.66
N GLN A 379 -11.64 15.17 6.76
CA GLN A 379 -10.72 16.10 6.13
C GLN A 379 -10.74 16.03 4.60
N ILE A 380 -10.78 17.20 3.95
CA ILE A 380 -10.51 17.37 2.52
C ILE A 380 -9.45 18.45 2.37
N LEU A 381 -8.24 18.09 1.94
CA LEU A 381 -7.10 19.00 1.78
C LEU A 381 -6.64 19.04 0.32
N VAL A 382 -6.35 20.26 -0.16
CA VAL A 382 -5.62 20.50 -1.40
C VAL A 382 -4.46 21.45 -1.11
N ASN A 383 -3.25 21.07 -1.50
CA ASN A 383 -2.08 21.93 -1.51
C ASN A 383 -1.50 21.97 -2.94
N GLN A 384 -1.33 23.15 -3.50
CA GLN A 384 -0.71 23.40 -4.81
C GLN A 384 0.46 24.37 -4.60
N ASP A 385 1.67 23.95 -4.98
CA ASP A 385 2.94 24.71 -4.94
C ASP A 385 3.42 25.24 -3.56
N GLY A 386 2.54 25.29 -2.55
CA GLY A 386 2.81 25.89 -1.24
C GLY A 386 3.28 24.93 -0.14
N MET A 387 3.44 25.47 1.07
CA MET A 387 3.73 24.74 2.29
C MET A 387 2.52 24.72 3.22
N GLN A 388 1.95 23.54 3.47
CA GLN A 388 0.80 23.33 4.34
C GLN A 388 1.16 22.42 5.52
N ILE A 389 0.88 22.87 6.74
CA ILE A 389 1.01 22.08 7.97
C ILE A 389 -0.33 22.06 8.68
N MET A 390 -0.87 20.87 8.94
CA MET A 390 -2.16 20.68 9.61
C MET A 390 -2.06 19.73 10.80
N VAL A 391 -2.69 20.12 11.91
CA VAL A 391 -2.96 19.26 13.06
C VAL A 391 -4.46 19.33 13.39
N ASN A 392 -5.13 18.18 13.38
CA ASN A 392 -6.54 18.05 13.71
C ASN A 392 -6.77 16.98 14.79
N GLN A 393 -7.65 17.24 15.74
CA GLN A 393 -8.01 16.27 16.78
C GLN A 393 -9.40 15.65 16.55
N ASP A 394 -10.39 16.45 16.18
CA ASP A 394 -11.75 16.04 15.81
C ASP A 394 -12.36 17.10 14.85
N GLY A 395 -13.56 16.88 14.33
CA GLY A 395 -14.33 17.85 13.55
C GLY A 395 -14.28 17.62 12.03
N MET A 396 -14.66 18.65 11.26
CA MET A 396 -14.70 18.59 9.80
C MET A 396 -13.96 19.78 9.16
N GLN A 397 -12.99 19.49 8.29
CA GLN A 397 -12.16 20.49 7.64
C GLN A 397 -12.16 20.35 6.12
N SER A 398 -12.31 21.48 5.42
CA SER A 398 -12.09 21.62 3.98
C SER A 398 -11.08 22.74 3.74
N VAL A 399 -9.86 22.39 3.37
CA VAL A 399 -8.73 23.34 3.32
C VAL A 399 -8.04 23.33 1.97
N VAL A 400 -7.80 24.53 1.44
CA VAL A 400 -7.08 24.78 0.19
C VAL A 400 -5.92 25.74 0.46
N ASN A 401 -4.73 25.39 -0.02
CA ASN A 401 -3.57 26.25 -0.12
C ASN A 401 -3.12 26.28 -1.59
N GLN A 402 -3.21 27.44 -2.23
CA GLN A 402 -2.66 27.69 -3.57
C GLN A 402 -1.54 28.71 -3.39
N ASP A 403 -0.29 28.27 -3.51
CA ASP A 403 0.91 29.04 -3.18
C ASP A 403 0.98 29.53 -1.72
N GLY A 404 2.18 29.92 -1.27
CA GLY A 404 2.39 30.45 0.08
C GLY A 404 2.42 29.42 1.22
N MET A 405 2.29 29.91 2.47
CA MET A 405 2.48 29.13 3.70
C MET A 405 1.24 29.15 4.60
N GLN A 406 0.71 27.97 4.90
CA GLN A 406 -0.49 27.78 5.69
C GLN A 406 -0.25 26.84 6.89
N ILE A 407 -0.63 27.26 8.09
CA ILE A 407 -0.62 26.45 9.31
C ILE A 407 -2.02 26.42 9.90
N VAL A 408 -2.60 25.22 10.04
CA VAL A 408 -3.95 25.01 10.59
C VAL A 408 -3.88 24.09 11.80
N VAL A 409 -4.44 24.54 12.92
CA VAL A 409 -4.64 23.72 14.12
C VAL A 409 -6.13 23.75 14.48
N ASN A 410 -6.78 22.59 14.48
CA ASN A 410 -8.18 22.44 14.83
C ASN A 410 -8.34 21.37 15.91
N GLN A 411 -9.14 21.64 16.95
CA GLN A 411 -9.39 20.67 18.02
C GLN A 411 -10.77 20.02 17.93
N ASP A 412 -11.77 20.77 17.47
CA ASP A 412 -13.15 20.34 17.18
C ASP A 412 -13.78 21.41 16.27
N GLY A 413 -14.98 21.16 15.72
CA GLY A 413 -15.79 22.12 14.99
C GLY A 413 -15.79 21.92 13.46
N MET A 414 -16.25 22.95 12.73
CA MET A 414 -16.33 22.94 11.26
C MET A 414 -15.50 24.08 10.66
N GLN A 415 -14.55 23.74 9.80
CA GLN A 415 -13.58 24.69 9.24
C GLN A 415 -13.55 24.66 7.71
N ILE A 416 -13.63 25.83 7.09
CA ILE A 416 -13.28 26.05 5.69
C ILE A 416 -12.15 27.07 5.67
N VAL A 417 -11.02 26.72 5.09
CA VAL A 417 -9.84 27.60 5.03
C VAL A 417 -9.30 27.64 3.61
N VAL A 418 -9.14 28.84 3.07
CA VAL A 418 -8.52 29.09 1.77
C VAL A 418 -7.36 30.07 1.98
N ASN A 419 -6.19 29.68 1.49
CA ASN A 419 -5.06 30.57 1.27
C ASN A 419 -4.76 30.59 -0.24
N GLN A 420 -4.71 31.78 -0.82
CA GLN A 420 -4.21 32.05 -2.17
C GLN A 420 -3.07 33.04 -2.01
N ASP A 421 -1.82 32.57 -2.12
CA ASP A 421 -0.60 33.30 -1.76
C ASP A 421 -0.52 33.76 -0.28
N GLY A 422 0.64 34.26 0.14
CA GLY A 422 0.85 34.85 1.47
C GLY A 422 1.15 33.87 2.62
N MET A 423 0.84 34.30 3.86
CA MET A 423 1.07 33.54 5.09
C MET A 423 -0.19 33.53 5.98
N GLN A 424 -0.72 32.34 6.25
CA GLN A 424 -1.95 32.15 7.03
C GLN A 424 -1.71 31.20 8.23
N ILE A 425 -2.11 31.62 9.42
CA ILE A 425 -2.10 30.80 10.64
C ILE A 425 -3.50 30.80 11.25
N VAL A 426 -4.12 29.63 11.36
CA VAL A 426 -5.48 29.47 11.88
C VAL A 426 -5.50 28.48 13.05
N VAL A 427 -6.06 28.90 14.18
CA VAL A 427 -6.27 28.07 15.37
C VAL A 427 -7.76 28.09 15.72
N ASN A 428 -8.41 26.91 15.72
CA ASN A 428 -9.83 26.77 16.05
C ASN A 428 -10.02 25.76 17.19
N GLN A 429 -10.63 26.19 18.28
CA GLN A 429 -10.97 25.39 19.45
C GLN A 429 -12.51 25.36 19.56
N ASP A 430 -13.14 24.41 18.86
CA ASP A 430 -14.59 24.36 18.57
C ASP A 430 -15.10 25.58 17.75
N GLY A 431 -16.35 25.52 17.30
CA GLY A 431 -17.03 26.56 16.53
C GLY A 431 -17.19 26.26 15.03
N MET A 432 -17.61 27.28 14.28
CA MET A 432 -17.70 27.24 12.81
C MET A 432 -16.93 28.42 12.21
N GLN A 433 -15.97 28.13 11.34
CA GLN A 433 -15.06 29.13 10.81
C GLN A 433 -14.90 29.01 9.29
N SER A 434 -15.03 30.14 8.59
CA SER A 434 -14.71 30.29 7.18
C SER A 434 -13.66 31.37 6.99
N VAL A 435 -12.45 31.01 6.57
CA VAL A 435 -11.32 31.92 6.40
C VAL A 435 -10.86 31.96 4.94
N VAL A 436 -10.69 33.16 4.40
CA VAL A 436 -10.02 33.40 3.12
C VAL A 436 -8.87 34.39 3.35
N ASN A 437 -7.69 34.02 2.88
CA ASN A 437 -6.56 34.91 2.66
C ASN A 437 -6.25 34.95 1.15
N GLN A 438 -6.14 36.15 0.60
CA GLN A 438 -5.63 36.39 -0.76
C GLN A 438 -4.46 37.38 -0.59
N ASP A 439 -3.23 36.89 -0.75
CA ASP A 439 -2.00 37.60 -0.42
C ASP A 439 -1.89 38.07 1.07
N GLY A 440 -0.77 38.68 1.44
CA GLY A 440 -0.59 39.28 2.77
C GLY A 440 -0.30 38.29 3.91
N MET A 441 -0.70 38.68 5.14
CA MET A 441 -0.50 37.88 6.37
C MET A 441 -1.74 37.88 7.25
N GLN A 442 -2.23 36.70 7.61
CA GLN A 442 -3.44 36.53 8.42
C GLN A 442 -3.20 35.57 9.59
N ILE A 443 -3.55 36.00 10.80
CA ILE A 443 -3.52 35.18 12.02
C ILE A 443 -4.90 35.20 12.65
N VAL A 444 -5.52 34.03 12.80
CA VAL A 444 -6.89 33.90 13.32
C VAL A 444 -6.94 32.88 14.45
N VAL A 445 -7.54 33.27 15.57
CA VAL A 445 -7.84 32.40 16.72
C VAL A 445 -9.34 32.41 16.97
N ASN A 446 -9.95 31.23 17.04
CA ASN A 446 -11.33 31.04 17.46
C ASN A 446 -11.39 30.12 18.69
N GLN A 447 -12.24 30.48 19.63
CA GLN A 447 -12.68 29.63 20.74
C GLN A 447 -14.22 29.66 20.73
N ASP A 448 -14.83 28.50 20.52
CA ASP A 448 -16.28 28.21 20.65
C ASP A 448 -17.25 29.01 19.72
N GLY A 449 -16.77 30.02 18.98
CA GLY A 449 -17.60 30.98 18.24
C GLY A 449 -17.79 30.73 16.73
N MET A 450 -18.47 31.66 16.06
CA MET A 450 -18.70 31.64 14.61
C MET A 450 -17.97 32.78 13.89
N GLN A 451 -17.16 32.47 12.87
CA GLN A 451 -16.36 33.46 12.15
C GLN A 451 -16.48 33.38 10.62
N ILE A 452 -16.55 34.55 9.97
CA ILE A 452 -16.31 34.72 8.52
C ILE A 452 -15.22 35.77 8.33
N MET A 453 -14.10 35.37 7.74
CA MET A 453 -12.86 36.13 7.69
C MET A 453 -12.37 36.28 6.26
N VAL A 454 -12.09 37.53 5.83
CA VAL A 454 -11.44 37.84 4.55
C VAL A 454 -10.28 38.81 4.78
N ASN A 455 -9.10 38.45 4.29
CA ASN A 455 -7.96 39.34 4.12
C ASN A 455 -7.56 39.37 2.64
N GLN A 456 -7.35 40.57 2.10
CA GLN A 456 -6.79 40.82 0.76
C GLN A 456 -5.58 41.75 0.91
N ASP A 457 -4.40 41.31 0.49
CA ASP A 457 -3.09 42.01 0.49
C ASP A 457 -2.54 42.50 1.86
N GLY A 458 -3.39 42.66 2.88
CA GLY A 458 -3.07 43.31 4.15
C GLY A 458 -2.53 42.41 5.27
N MET A 459 -2.42 42.99 6.47
CA MET A 459 -2.06 42.28 7.71
C MET A 459 -3.24 42.25 8.68
N GLN A 460 -3.75 41.06 8.99
CA GLN A 460 -4.93 40.87 9.83
C GLN A 460 -4.64 39.92 11.01
N ILE A 461 -4.95 40.37 12.24
CA ILE A 461 -4.87 39.55 13.46
C ILE A 461 -6.23 39.57 14.15
N VAL A 462 -6.88 38.41 14.27
CA VAL A 462 -8.22 38.30 14.87
C VAL A 462 -8.29 37.23 15.95
N VAL A 463 -8.96 37.57 17.05
CA VAL A 463 -9.31 36.67 18.16
C VAL A 463 -10.80 36.79 18.44
N ASN A 464 -11.54 35.68 18.42
CA ASN A 464 -12.93 35.62 18.87
C ASN A 464 -13.12 34.50 19.89
N GLN A 465 -13.83 34.83 20.97
CA GLN A 465 -14.23 33.92 22.05
C GLN A 465 -15.76 33.98 22.15
N ASP A 466 -16.44 32.84 21.99
CA ASP A 466 -17.89 32.62 22.12
C ASP A 466 -18.82 33.41 21.15
N GLY A 467 -18.34 34.48 20.50
CA GLY A 467 -19.15 35.40 19.70
C GLY A 467 -19.31 35.03 18.22
N MET A 468 -20.11 35.86 17.52
CA MET A 468 -20.30 35.81 16.06
C MET A 468 -19.60 37.00 15.39
N GLN A 469 -18.71 36.70 14.45
CA GLN A 469 -17.81 37.69 13.86
C GLN A 469 -17.82 37.65 12.32
N SER A 470 -17.80 38.82 11.68
CA SER A 470 -17.52 38.97 10.26
C SER A 470 -16.52 40.09 10.03
N VAL A 471 -15.37 39.78 9.42
CA VAL A 471 -14.27 40.74 9.26
C VAL A 471 -13.74 40.74 7.83
N VAL A 472 -13.56 41.94 7.28
CA VAL A 472 -12.88 42.19 6.00
C VAL A 472 -11.72 43.15 6.23
N ASN A 473 -10.55 42.81 5.69
CA ASN A 473 -9.39 43.69 5.55
C ASN A 473 -8.94 43.72 4.08
N GLN A 474 -8.76 44.91 3.53
CA GLN A 474 -8.20 45.15 2.20
C GLN A 474 -7.02 46.12 2.36
N ASP A 475 -5.82 45.71 1.94
CA ASP A 475 -4.55 46.48 1.94
C ASP A 475 -4.02 46.99 3.31
N GLY A 476 -4.87 47.12 4.33
CA GLY A 476 -4.55 47.74 5.61
C GLY A 476 -3.98 46.81 6.69
N MET A 477 -3.77 47.38 7.88
CA MET A 477 -3.36 46.67 9.10
C MET A 477 -4.49 46.65 10.12
N GLN A 478 -4.96 45.47 10.50
CA GLN A 478 -6.14 45.30 11.34
C GLN A 478 -5.88 44.35 12.52
N SER A 479 -6.31 44.75 13.72
CA SER A 479 -6.37 43.89 14.89
C SER A 479 -7.79 43.91 15.47
N VAL A 480 -8.43 42.73 15.59
CA VAL A 480 -9.81 42.61 16.08
C VAL A 480 -9.89 41.63 17.23
N VAL A 481 -10.57 42.02 18.31
CA VAL A 481 -10.95 41.14 19.42
C VAL A 481 -12.47 41.19 19.59
N ASN A 482 -13.09 40.02 19.67
CA ASN A 482 -14.49 39.86 20.08
C ASN A 482 -14.53 38.85 21.24
N GLN A 483 -14.99 39.29 22.41
CA GLN A 483 -15.35 38.42 23.52
C GLN A 483 -16.86 38.55 23.65
N ASP A 484 -17.61 37.47 23.43
CA ASP A 484 -19.07 37.49 23.37
C ASP A 484 -19.68 38.46 22.31
N GLY A 485 -20.98 38.34 22.04
CA GLY A 485 -21.72 39.26 21.16
C GLY A 485 -21.48 39.13 19.65
N MET A 486 -21.95 40.12 18.89
CA MET A 486 -21.98 40.14 17.42
C MET A 486 -21.20 41.33 16.84
N GLN A 487 -20.22 41.05 15.99
CA GLN A 487 -19.31 42.07 15.46
C GLN A 487 -19.14 41.99 13.94
N ILE A 488 -19.24 43.15 13.27
CA ILE A 488 -18.94 43.32 11.83
C ILE A 488 -17.87 44.40 11.70
N VAL A 489 -16.73 44.07 11.10
CA VAL A 489 -15.59 44.99 10.95
C VAL A 489 -15.10 45.04 9.50
N VAL A 490 -14.94 46.24 8.96
CA VAL A 490 -14.32 46.48 7.65
C VAL A 490 -13.16 47.46 7.81
N ASN A 491 -12.02 47.12 7.24
CA ASN A 491 -10.87 48.01 7.05
C ASN A 491 -10.47 48.00 5.57
N GLN A 492 -10.35 49.19 4.99
CA GLN A 492 -9.70 49.44 3.70
C GLN A 492 -8.52 50.37 3.99
N ASP A 493 -7.35 50.09 3.41
CA ASP A 493 -6.10 50.91 3.38
C ASP A 493 -5.48 51.41 4.72
N GLY A 494 -6.21 51.39 5.84
CA GLY A 494 -5.84 52.06 7.10
C GLY A 494 -5.33 51.15 8.22
N MET A 495 -5.14 51.76 9.40
CA MET A 495 -4.77 51.07 10.65
C MET A 495 -5.96 51.03 11.61
N GLN A 496 -6.44 49.84 11.94
CA GLN A 496 -7.66 49.66 12.73
C GLN A 496 -7.44 48.70 13.92
N ILE A 497 -7.87 49.12 15.12
CA ILE A 497 -7.92 48.27 16.32
C ILE A 497 -9.34 48.29 16.87
N VAL A 498 -9.99 47.12 16.93
CA VAL A 498 -11.38 46.99 17.41
C VAL A 498 -11.46 45.96 18.53
N VAL A 499 -12.16 46.31 19.61
CA VAL A 499 -12.51 45.42 20.72
C VAL A 499 -14.01 45.46 20.97
N ASN A 500 -14.62 44.30 21.13
CA ASN A 500 -15.99 44.11 21.62
C ASN A 500 -15.96 43.12 22.81
N GLN A 501 -16.75 43.37 23.85
CA GLN A 501 -16.83 42.51 25.05
C GLN A 501 -18.25 42.01 25.39
N ASP A 502 -19.28 42.55 24.75
CA ASP A 502 -20.64 42.01 24.58
C ASP A 502 -21.36 42.90 23.53
N GLY A 503 -22.61 42.60 23.19
CA GLY A 503 -23.49 43.49 22.43
C GLY A 503 -23.38 43.35 20.91
N MET A 504 -23.64 44.45 20.20
CA MET A 504 -23.62 44.51 18.73
C MET A 504 -22.76 45.68 18.24
N GLN A 505 -21.70 45.39 17.50
CA GLN A 505 -20.75 46.39 17.02
C GLN A 505 -20.58 46.31 15.49
N ILE A 506 -20.67 47.45 14.82
CA ILE A 506 -20.36 47.62 13.39
C ILE A 506 -19.29 48.70 13.26
N VAL A 507 -18.15 48.38 12.65
CA VAL A 507 -17.03 49.31 12.48
C VAL A 507 -16.55 49.33 11.03
N VAL A 508 -16.40 50.52 10.46
CA VAL A 508 -15.81 50.74 9.13
C VAL A 508 -14.68 51.77 9.23
N ASN A 509 -13.53 51.44 8.63
CA ASN A 509 -12.42 52.35 8.35
C ASN A 509 -12.14 52.32 6.84
N GLN A 510 -12.07 53.48 6.19
CA GLN A 510 -11.78 53.56 4.74
C GLN A 510 -10.36 54.06 4.43
N ASP A 511 -9.86 54.99 5.25
CA ASP A 511 -8.48 55.44 5.34
C ASP A 511 -8.20 55.82 6.82
N GLY A 512 -6.94 56.08 7.17
CA GLY A 512 -6.58 56.67 8.46
C GLY A 512 -6.41 55.68 9.63
N MET A 513 -6.51 56.18 10.86
CA MET A 513 -6.23 55.45 12.10
C MET A 513 -7.44 55.43 13.03
N GLN A 514 -7.97 54.24 13.30
CA GLN A 514 -9.19 54.05 14.08
C GLN A 514 -8.98 53.09 15.26
N SER A 515 -9.45 53.46 16.46
CA SER A 515 -9.50 52.59 17.63
C SER A 515 -10.89 52.61 18.26
N VAL A 516 -11.53 51.45 18.37
CA VAL A 516 -12.91 51.32 18.85
C VAL A 516 -13.01 50.26 19.95
N VAL A 517 -13.70 50.60 21.04
CA VAL A 517 -14.03 49.68 22.14
C VAL A 517 -15.54 49.74 22.40
N ASN A 518 -16.17 48.57 22.46
CA ASN A 518 -17.53 48.37 22.96
C ASN A 518 -17.49 47.36 24.12
N GLN A 519 -18.10 47.69 25.26
CA GLN A 519 -18.18 46.76 26.41
C GLN A 519 -19.55 46.10 26.55
N ASP A 520 -20.62 46.80 26.17
CA ASP A 520 -22.00 46.32 26.04
C ASP A 520 -22.74 47.30 25.10
N GLY A 521 -23.96 46.99 24.68
CA GLY A 521 -24.85 47.86 23.93
C GLY A 521 -24.76 47.71 22.40
N MET A 522 -25.12 48.78 21.68
CA MET A 522 -25.16 48.82 20.21
C MET A 522 -24.34 49.98 19.66
N GLN A 523 -23.25 49.67 18.97
CA GLN A 523 -22.29 50.65 18.47
C GLN A 523 -22.12 50.56 16.94
N SER A 524 -22.17 51.72 16.26
CA SER A 524 -21.92 51.84 14.82
C SER A 524 -20.93 52.97 14.56
N VAL A 525 -19.73 52.66 14.07
CA VAL A 525 -18.63 53.62 13.88
C VAL A 525 -18.14 53.61 12.44
N VAL A 526 -17.99 54.81 11.86
CA VAL A 526 -17.38 55.02 10.55
C VAL A 526 -16.25 56.05 10.67
N ASN A 527 -15.07 55.70 10.17
CA ASN A 527 -13.97 56.63 9.88
C ASN A 527 -13.73 56.63 8.37
N GLN A 528 -13.76 57.80 7.72
CA GLN A 528 -13.40 57.91 6.31
C GLN A 528 -11.92 58.22 6.15
N ASP A 529 -11.38 59.22 6.87
CA ASP A 529 -9.95 59.50 7.04
C ASP A 529 -9.72 60.10 8.46
N GLY A 530 -8.46 60.34 8.85
CA GLY A 530 -8.08 61.02 10.08
C GLY A 530 -7.76 60.08 11.24
N MET A 531 -7.99 60.54 12.47
CA MET A 531 -7.75 59.80 13.71
C MET A 531 -9.01 59.76 14.58
N GLN A 532 -9.56 58.56 14.78
CA GLN A 532 -10.79 58.36 15.55
C GLN A 532 -10.58 57.37 16.70
N ILE A 533 -10.98 57.78 17.92
CA ILE A 533 -10.98 56.93 19.12
C ILE A 533 -12.39 56.92 19.72
N VAL A 534 -13.00 55.75 19.85
CA VAL A 534 -14.38 55.61 20.33
C VAL A 534 -14.48 54.55 21.42
N VAL A 535 -15.14 54.90 22.54
CA VAL A 535 -15.47 53.98 23.62
C VAL A 535 -16.98 54.03 23.89
N ASN A 536 -17.62 52.87 23.93
CA ASN A 536 -18.98 52.66 24.42
C ASN A 536 -18.94 51.65 25.57
N GLN A 537 -19.57 51.97 26.70
CA GLN A 537 -19.65 51.04 27.84
C GLN A 537 -21.03 50.38 27.99
N ASP A 538 -22.09 51.08 27.60
CA ASP A 538 -23.48 50.62 27.47
C ASP A 538 -24.22 51.61 26.53
N GLY A 539 -25.44 51.28 26.11
CA GLY A 539 -26.33 52.17 25.35
C GLY A 539 -26.22 52.05 23.83
N MET A 540 -26.62 53.09 23.11
CA MET A 540 -26.60 53.16 21.65
C MET A 540 -25.71 54.30 21.16
N GLN A 541 -24.64 53.99 20.42
CA GLN A 541 -23.69 54.98 19.93
C GLN A 541 -23.53 54.89 18.40
N ILE A 542 -23.72 56.00 17.70
CA ILE A 542 -23.48 56.14 16.26
C ILE A 542 -22.47 57.26 16.04
N VAL A 543 -21.34 56.96 15.42
CA VAL A 543 -20.24 57.91 15.22
C VAL A 543 -19.79 57.91 13.76
N VAL A 544 -19.64 59.09 13.17
CA VAL A 544 -19.03 59.29 11.86
C VAL A 544 -17.93 60.35 11.96
N ASN A 545 -16.73 60.01 11.46
CA ASN A 545 -15.64 60.94 11.21
C ASN A 545 -15.32 60.95 9.71
N GLN A 546 -15.30 62.12 9.07
CA GLN A 546 -14.93 62.23 7.66
C GLN A 546 -13.44 62.58 7.48
N ASP A 547 -12.92 63.50 8.29
CA ASP A 547 -11.52 63.88 8.42
C ASP A 547 -11.29 64.42 9.86
N GLY A 548 -10.06 64.69 10.26
CA GLY A 548 -9.70 65.33 11.52
C GLY A 548 -9.39 64.38 12.67
N MET A 549 -9.61 64.84 13.91
CA MET A 549 -9.35 64.09 15.14
C MET A 549 -10.59 64.03 16.03
N GLN A 550 -11.10 62.83 16.30
CA GLN A 550 -12.31 62.61 17.08
C GLN A 550 -12.06 61.67 18.27
N ILE A 551 -12.50 62.06 19.47
CA ILE A 551 -12.42 61.25 20.69
C ILE A 551 -13.80 61.20 21.35
N MET A 552 -14.38 59.99 21.44
CA MET A 552 -15.75 59.74 21.87
C MET A 552 -15.80 58.79 23.06
N VAL A 553 -16.59 59.15 24.08
CA VAL A 553 -16.93 58.26 25.19
C VAL A 553 -18.44 58.31 25.45
N ASN A 554 -19.09 57.15 25.47
CA ASN A 554 -20.47 56.96 25.91
C ASN A 554 -20.48 55.94 27.07
N GLN A 555 -21.02 56.31 28.22
CA GLN A 555 -21.08 55.43 29.40
C GLN A 555 -22.46 54.80 29.64
N ASP A 556 -23.51 55.43 29.13
CA ASP A 556 -24.90 54.95 29.01
C ASP A 556 -25.64 55.92 28.06
N GLY A 557 -26.84 55.59 27.60
CA GLY A 557 -27.73 56.47 26.84
C GLY A 557 -27.64 56.33 25.32
N MET A 558 -28.06 57.38 24.60
CA MET A 558 -28.04 57.42 23.13
C MET A 558 -27.18 58.58 22.62
N GLN A 559 -26.10 58.28 21.92
CA GLN A 559 -25.18 59.28 21.37
C GLN A 559 -25.07 59.16 19.83
N ILE A 560 -25.33 60.25 19.11
CA ILE A 560 -25.19 60.32 17.64
C ILE A 560 -24.28 61.50 17.28
N VAL A 561 -23.08 61.23 16.75
CA VAL A 561 -22.08 62.28 16.49
C VAL A 561 -21.48 62.20 15.09
N VAL A 562 -21.34 63.37 14.46
CA VAL A 562 -20.70 63.55 13.15
C VAL A 562 -19.60 64.62 13.27
N ASN A 563 -18.41 64.30 12.77
CA ASN A 563 -17.30 65.23 12.55
C ASN A 563 -16.96 65.27 11.05
N GLN A 564 -16.86 66.46 10.46
CA GLN A 564 -16.49 66.60 9.05
C GLN A 564 -15.00 66.94 8.87
N ASP A 565 -14.47 67.88 9.65
CA ASP A 565 -13.05 68.19 9.85
C ASP A 565 -12.86 68.70 11.31
N GLY A 566 -11.62 68.91 11.76
CA GLY A 566 -11.27 69.58 13.00
C GLY A 566 -10.91 68.65 14.15
N MET A 567 -11.15 69.11 15.38
CA MET A 567 -10.88 68.37 16.61
C MET A 567 -12.13 68.31 17.50
N GLN A 568 -12.68 67.13 17.71
CA GLN A 568 -13.90 66.92 18.49
C GLN A 568 -13.65 65.94 19.65
N ILE A 569 -14.05 66.35 20.86
CA ILE A 569 -13.99 65.51 22.07
C ILE A 569 -15.36 65.54 22.73
N VAL A 570 -16.02 64.39 22.88
CA VAL A 570 -17.37 64.29 23.45
C VAL A 570 -17.46 63.15 24.47
N VAL A 571 -18.02 63.47 25.63
CA VAL A 571 -18.38 62.51 26.68
C VAL A 571 -19.88 62.57 26.94
N ASN A 572 -20.53 61.40 27.01
CA ASN A 572 -21.92 61.24 27.43
C ASN A 572 -22.02 60.26 28.61
N GLN A 573 -22.76 60.66 29.64
CA GLN A 573 -23.01 59.89 30.87
C GLN A 573 -24.53 59.87 31.09
N ASP A 574 -25.21 58.89 30.49
CA ASP A 574 -26.68 58.84 30.32
C ASP A 574 -27.23 60.04 29.49
N GLY A 575 -28.48 59.93 29.05
CA GLY A 575 -29.21 60.91 28.25
C GLY A 575 -29.18 60.64 26.75
N MET A 576 -29.71 61.59 25.98
CA MET A 576 -29.70 61.59 24.51
C MET A 576 -28.87 62.76 23.99
N GLN A 577 -27.78 62.48 23.28
CA GLN A 577 -26.86 63.47 22.75
C GLN A 577 -26.75 63.39 21.23
N ILE A 578 -26.93 64.52 20.54
CA ILE A 578 -26.74 64.64 19.08
C ILE A 578 -25.76 65.78 18.82
N VAL A 579 -24.63 65.49 18.17
CA VAL A 579 -23.56 66.48 17.94
C VAL A 579 -23.12 66.48 16.48
N VAL A 580 -23.00 67.68 15.89
CA VAL A 580 -22.36 67.88 14.59
C VAL A 580 -21.24 68.90 14.75
N ASN A 581 -20.03 68.55 14.31
CA ASN A 581 -18.92 69.47 14.10
C ASN A 581 -18.61 69.50 12.59
N GLN A 582 -18.63 70.69 11.98
CA GLN A 582 -18.22 70.85 10.59
C GLN A 582 -16.72 71.16 10.54
N ASP A 583 -16.31 72.29 11.10
CA ASP A 583 -14.91 72.72 11.22
C ASP A 583 -14.59 73.16 12.66
N GLY A 584 -13.31 73.23 13.02
CA GLY A 584 -12.83 73.86 14.27
C GLY A 584 -12.57 72.91 15.44
N MET A 585 -12.76 73.37 16.68
CA MET A 585 -12.50 72.61 17.91
C MET A 585 -13.72 72.56 18.83
N GLN A 586 -14.19 71.36 19.16
CA GLN A 586 -15.36 71.15 20.03
C GLN A 586 -15.02 70.23 21.20
N ILE A 587 -15.40 70.64 22.42
CA ILE A 587 -15.26 69.83 23.64
C ILE A 587 -16.61 69.78 24.36
N MET A 588 -17.10 68.59 24.70
CA MET A 588 -18.45 68.42 25.21
C MET A 588 -18.57 67.36 26.30
N VAL A 589 -19.37 67.66 27.32
CA VAL A 589 -19.75 66.72 28.38
C VAL A 589 -21.25 66.82 28.59
N ASN A 590 -21.95 65.71 28.43
CA ASN A 590 -23.32 65.53 28.88
C ASN A 590 -23.33 64.57 30.07
N GLN A 591 -24.04 64.96 31.13
CA GLN A 591 -24.46 64.10 32.22
C GLN A 591 -25.98 64.25 32.25
N ASP A 592 -26.71 63.16 32.05
CA ASP A 592 -28.18 63.12 31.98
C ASP A 592 -28.86 64.00 30.88
N GLY A 593 -30.16 63.82 30.66
CA GLY A 593 -30.98 64.74 29.87
C GLY A 593 -30.97 64.56 28.34
N MET A 594 -31.15 65.64 27.60
CA MET A 594 -31.15 65.68 26.12
C MET A 594 -30.38 66.89 25.60
N GLN A 595 -29.35 66.67 24.80
CA GLN A 595 -28.46 67.70 24.27
C GLN A 595 -28.35 67.61 22.74
N ILE A 596 -28.59 68.72 22.03
CA ILE A 596 -28.40 68.82 20.57
C ILE A 596 -27.47 69.99 20.28
N VAL A 597 -26.33 69.74 19.63
CA VAL A 597 -25.31 70.77 19.38
C VAL A 597 -24.79 70.74 17.95
N VAL A 598 -24.65 71.93 17.36
CA VAL A 598 -23.96 72.13 16.08
C VAL A 598 -22.84 73.15 16.27
N ASN A 599 -21.61 72.78 15.92
CA ASN A 599 -20.49 73.71 15.72
C ASN A 599 -20.18 73.75 14.22
N GLN A 600 -20.31 74.93 13.60
CA GLN A 600 -19.89 75.09 12.21
C GLN A 600 -18.41 75.45 12.11
N ASP A 601 -17.91 76.32 12.99
CA ASP A 601 -16.55 76.86 12.91
C ASP A 601 -16.10 77.39 14.30
N GLY A 602 -14.79 77.57 14.50
CA GLY A 602 -14.23 78.17 15.71
C GLY A 602 -13.94 77.20 16.88
N MET A 603 -14.24 77.61 18.12
CA MET A 603 -14.02 76.82 19.35
C MET A 603 -15.27 76.81 20.24
N GLN A 604 -15.80 75.61 20.53
CA GLN A 604 -16.98 75.45 21.36
C GLN A 604 -16.73 74.51 22.55
N ILE A 605 -17.14 74.92 23.75
CA ILE A 605 -17.13 74.08 24.96
C ILE A 605 -18.53 74.04 25.56
N VAL A 606 -19.13 72.86 25.70
CA VAL A 606 -20.48 72.68 26.24
C VAL A 606 -20.50 71.66 27.37
N VAL A 607 -21.06 72.03 28.52
CA VAL A 607 -21.36 71.13 29.63
C VAL A 607 -22.86 71.16 29.93
N ASN A 608 -23.48 69.98 30.00
CA ASN A 608 -24.84 69.79 30.45
C ASN A 608 -24.86 68.77 31.60
N GLN A 609 -25.69 69.02 32.62
CA GLN A 609 -25.85 68.13 33.78
C GLN A 609 -27.30 67.69 34.04
N ASP A 610 -28.26 68.22 33.29
CA ASP A 610 -29.67 67.85 33.41
C ASP A 610 -30.52 68.47 32.29
N GLY A 611 -31.74 67.97 32.08
CA GLY A 611 -32.76 68.63 31.24
C GLY A 611 -32.45 68.70 29.73
N MET A 612 -33.08 69.64 29.01
CA MET A 612 -32.97 69.78 27.55
C MET A 612 -32.15 71.01 27.14
N GLN A 613 -31.11 70.81 26.33
CA GLN A 613 -30.22 71.85 25.83
C GLN A 613 -30.08 71.80 24.30
N ILE A 614 -30.15 72.95 23.65
CA ILE A 614 -29.84 73.10 22.21
C ILE A 614 -28.86 74.25 22.03
N VAL A 615 -27.72 74.00 21.37
CA VAL A 615 -26.65 75.00 21.17
C VAL A 615 -26.20 75.02 19.72
N VAL A 616 -26.02 76.22 19.16
CA VAL A 616 -25.38 76.41 17.85
C VAL A 616 -24.23 77.41 17.99
N ASN A 617 -23.07 77.05 17.45
CA ASN A 617 -21.97 77.96 17.21
C ASN A 617 -21.71 78.07 15.70
N GLN A 618 -21.38 79.26 15.23
CA GLN A 618 -21.07 79.54 13.82
C GLN A 618 -19.69 80.16 13.61
N ASP A 619 -19.08 80.72 14.66
CA ASP A 619 -17.89 81.56 14.54
C ASP A 619 -17.28 81.85 15.94
N GLY A 620 -15.96 81.83 16.06
CA GLY A 620 -15.26 82.29 17.28
C GLY A 620 -15.37 81.34 18.48
N MET A 621 -15.30 81.88 19.71
CA MET A 621 -15.24 81.10 20.96
C MET A 621 -16.57 81.15 21.73
N GLN A 622 -17.16 79.98 22.01
CA GLN A 622 -18.40 79.84 22.79
C GLN A 622 -18.21 78.84 23.94
N ILE A 623 -18.66 79.22 25.15
CA ILE A 623 -18.66 78.34 26.33
C ILE A 623 -20.05 78.35 26.95
N VAL A 624 -20.66 77.17 27.16
CA VAL A 624 -22.01 77.01 27.72
C VAL A 624 -21.98 75.96 28.83
N VAL A 625 -22.64 76.24 29.96
CA VAL A 625 -22.79 75.32 31.09
C VAL A 625 -24.25 75.33 31.55
N ASN A 626 -24.86 74.16 31.72
CA ASN A 626 -26.21 73.99 32.26
C ASN A 626 -26.21 73.03 33.46
N GLN A 627 -26.89 73.43 34.53
CA GLN A 627 -27.04 72.67 35.79
C GLN A 627 -28.40 73.03 36.39
N ASP A 628 -29.38 72.13 36.42
CA ASP A 628 -30.77 72.49 36.80
C ASP A 628 -31.37 71.60 37.91
N GLY A 629 -30.55 71.28 38.91
CA GLY A 629 -30.97 70.73 40.21
C GLY A 629 -31.38 71.85 41.19
N MET A 630 -32.62 71.80 41.68
CA MET A 630 -33.27 72.87 42.47
C MET A 630 -32.42 73.55 43.56
N GLN A 631 -32.45 74.89 43.58
CA GLN A 631 -33.10 75.57 44.72
C GLN A 631 -33.69 76.95 44.36
N SER A 632 -34.94 77.17 44.79
CA SER A 632 -35.64 78.46 44.68
C SER A 632 -35.20 79.42 45.79
N GLY A 633 -34.80 80.65 45.42
CA GLY A 633 -34.45 81.73 46.36
C GLY A 633 -34.56 83.12 45.74
#